data_AF-A0A4P1RPH7-F1
#
_entry.id   AF-A0A4P1RPH7-F1
#
_cell.length_a   1.000
_cell.length_b   1.000
_cell.length_c   1.000
_cell.angle_alpha   90.00
_cell.angle_beta   90.00
_cell.angle_gamma   90.00
#
_symmetry.space_group_name_H-M   'P 1'
#
loop_
_entity.id
_entity.type
_entity.pdbx_description
1 polymer ?
#
loop_
_entity_poly.entity_id
_entity_poly.type
_entity_poly.pdbx_seq_one_letter_code
_entity_poly.pdbx_strand_id
1 'polypeptide(L)'
;MGVIKAALGDAILTSLWVFCSSTLRILTAQVAVFLGLQHVSLAGLFISTILATILVFTISFIGSRLLGGARFNPSTTISFYTAGLRADSTLASMAVSFPAQAAGGAFGAKGILQVVPTQYKHILKGPSLKVDLHTGAVAEGVLTFAFNLVILLIMIKGPKNPLLKVYLVAVATVALVIPGSHYTGPSMNPANAFGWAYVYNKHNTWDHFYVYWICPFIGAILAGLLFRFLFISPVKQKKA
;
A
#
# COMPACT_ATOMS: atom_id res chain seq x y z
N MET A 1 -12.37 -20.11 -3.84
CA MET A 1 -11.26 -20.03 -4.81
C MET A 1 -10.04 -20.71 -4.20
N GLY A 2 -9.32 -21.56 -4.93
CA GLY A 2 -8.14 -22.23 -4.38
C GLY A 2 -7.01 -21.24 -4.04
N VAL A 3 -6.17 -21.57 -3.06
CA VAL A 3 -5.08 -20.71 -2.54
C VAL A 3 -4.15 -20.23 -3.66
N ILE A 4 -3.81 -21.10 -4.62
CA ILE A 4 -2.94 -20.77 -5.76
C ILE A 4 -3.59 -19.71 -6.67
N LYS A 5 -4.88 -19.87 -7.00
CA LYS A 5 -5.59 -18.91 -7.86
C LYS A 5 -5.73 -17.54 -7.19
N ALA A 6 -5.92 -17.51 -5.86
CA ALA A 6 -5.91 -16.27 -5.09
C ALA A 6 -4.53 -15.61 -5.10
N ALA A 7 -3.45 -16.38 -4.89
CA ALA A 7 -2.09 -15.87 -4.94
C ALA A 7 -1.72 -15.30 -6.32
N LEU A 8 -2.17 -15.92 -7.41
CA LEU A 8 -1.99 -15.38 -8.77
C LEU A 8 -2.72 -14.04 -8.95
N GLY A 9 -3.97 -13.94 -8.47
CA GLY A 9 -4.71 -12.69 -8.47
C GLY A 9 -3.99 -11.60 -7.67
N ASP A 10 -3.46 -11.93 -6.50
CA ASP A 10 -2.67 -11.04 -5.67
C ASP A 10 -1.39 -10.55 -6.38
N ALA A 11 -0.68 -11.43 -7.09
CA ALA A 11 0.50 -11.07 -7.88
C ALA A 11 0.16 -10.10 -9.01
N ILE A 12 -0.89 -10.40 -9.80
CA ILE A 12 -1.34 -9.54 -10.91
C ILE A 12 -1.74 -8.16 -10.37
N LEU A 13 -2.54 -8.13 -9.31
CA LEU A 13 -3.02 -6.88 -8.73
C LEU A 13 -1.87 -6.04 -8.17
N THR A 14 -0.90 -6.67 -7.52
CA THR A 14 0.29 -5.99 -7.00
C THR A 14 1.16 -5.44 -8.12
N SER A 15 1.33 -6.19 -9.22
CA SER A 15 2.04 -5.71 -10.41
C SER A 15 1.39 -4.45 -10.97
N LEU A 16 0.06 -4.46 -11.17
CA LEU A 16 -0.69 -3.29 -11.63
C LEU A 16 -0.56 -2.10 -10.66
N TRP A 17 -0.65 -2.36 -9.36
CA TRP A 17 -0.48 -1.32 -8.34
C TRP A 17 0.91 -0.67 -8.42
N VAL A 18 1.98 -1.47 -8.39
CA VAL A 18 3.36 -0.93 -8.39
C VAL A 18 3.66 -0.22 -9.71
N PHE A 19 3.23 -0.77 -10.85
CA PHE A 19 3.40 -0.13 -12.15
C PHE A 19 2.71 1.24 -12.20
N CYS A 20 1.41 1.30 -11.87
CA CYS A 20 0.61 2.51 -12.03
C CYS A 20 0.89 3.56 -10.95
N SER A 21 1.08 3.16 -9.69
CA SER A 21 1.36 4.12 -8.60
C SER A 21 2.68 4.88 -8.83
N SER A 22 3.64 4.25 -9.49
CA SER A 22 4.95 4.85 -9.80
C SER A 22 4.87 5.99 -10.81
N THR A 23 3.78 6.09 -11.59
CA THR A 23 3.57 7.18 -12.56
C THR A 23 2.88 8.40 -11.93
N LEU A 24 2.29 8.28 -10.73
CA LEU A 24 1.47 9.34 -10.12
C LEU A 24 2.21 10.67 -9.99
N ARG A 25 3.49 10.65 -9.62
CA ARG A 25 4.31 11.86 -9.50
C ARG A 25 4.51 12.55 -10.86
N ILE A 26 4.77 11.77 -11.91
CA ILE A 26 4.95 12.29 -13.27
C ILE A 26 3.63 12.85 -13.77
N LEU A 27 2.54 12.09 -13.64
CA LEU A 27 1.22 12.51 -14.08
C LEU A 27 0.75 13.78 -13.36
N THR A 28 0.97 13.87 -12.04
CA THR A 28 0.70 15.10 -11.28
C THR A 28 1.46 16.28 -11.87
N ALA A 29 2.76 16.10 -12.16
CA ALA A 29 3.56 17.17 -12.73
C ALA A 29 3.05 17.59 -14.12
N GLN A 30 2.76 16.64 -15.01
CA GLN A 30 2.27 16.95 -16.35
C GLN A 30 0.91 17.64 -16.34
N VAL A 31 -0.03 17.18 -15.50
CA VAL A 31 -1.34 17.82 -15.34
C VAL A 31 -1.20 19.22 -14.77
N ALA A 32 -0.33 19.43 -13.78
CA ALA A 32 -0.09 20.77 -13.22
C ALA A 32 0.46 21.74 -14.27
N VAL A 33 1.45 21.33 -15.07
CA VAL A 33 2.00 22.15 -16.18
C VAL A 33 0.93 22.45 -17.22
N PHE A 34 0.15 21.44 -17.62
CA PHE A 34 -0.93 21.63 -18.59
C PHE A 34 -1.97 22.65 -18.13
N LEU A 35 -2.25 22.70 -16.82
CA LEU A 35 -3.18 23.64 -16.21
C LEU A 35 -2.54 25.00 -15.84
N GLY A 36 -1.25 25.22 -16.12
CA GLY A 36 -0.54 26.45 -15.76
C GLY A 36 -0.32 26.63 -14.25
N LEU A 37 -0.33 25.54 -13.47
CA LEU A 37 -0.22 25.54 -12.01
C LEU A 37 1.19 25.20 -11.55
N GLN A 38 1.61 25.75 -10.40
CA GLN A 38 2.86 25.34 -9.76
C GLN A 38 2.76 23.91 -9.20
N HIS A 39 3.81 23.12 -9.39
CA HIS A 39 3.87 21.71 -9.00
C HIS A 39 3.79 21.46 -7.48
N VAL A 40 4.40 22.35 -6.68
CA VAL A 40 4.43 22.26 -5.22
C VAL A 40 3.42 23.25 -4.63
N SER A 41 2.15 23.07 -5.00
CA SER A 41 1.04 23.91 -4.56
C SER A 41 -0.08 23.06 -3.99
N LEU A 42 -1.02 23.70 -3.29
CA LEU A 42 -2.26 23.06 -2.86
C LEU A 42 -3.00 22.41 -4.04
N ALA A 43 -2.93 23.03 -5.22
CA ALA A 43 -3.52 22.48 -6.44
C ALA A 43 -2.78 21.22 -6.92
N GLY A 44 -1.45 21.15 -6.80
CA GLY A 44 -0.68 19.94 -7.06
C GLY A 44 -1.08 18.77 -6.14
N LEU A 45 -1.28 19.04 -4.84
CA LEU A 45 -1.77 18.05 -3.88
C LEU A 45 -3.19 17.57 -4.22
N PHE A 46 -4.06 18.49 -4.64
CA PHE A 46 -5.40 18.15 -5.10
C PHE A 46 -5.35 17.23 -6.33
N ILE A 47 -4.54 17.56 -7.34
CA ILE A 47 -4.34 16.73 -8.53
C ILE A 47 -3.82 15.33 -8.14
N SER A 48 -2.78 15.25 -7.31
CA SER A 48 -2.27 13.96 -6.82
C SER A 48 -3.33 13.14 -6.11
N THR A 49 -4.17 13.78 -5.30
CA THR A 49 -5.24 13.11 -4.56
C THR A 49 -6.32 12.56 -5.50
N ILE A 50 -6.72 13.32 -6.53
CA ILE A 50 -7.68 12.86 -7.54
C ILE A 50 -7.12 11.67 -8.33
N LEU A 51 -5.88 11.77 -8.81
CA LEU A 51 -5.22 10.68 -9.53
C LEU A 51 -5.07 9.42 -8.66
N ALA A 52 -4.67 9.60 -7.39
CA ALA A 52 -4.60 8.51 -6.43
C ALA A 52 -5.98 7.89 -6.14
N THR A 53 -7.04 8.71 -6.06
CA THR A 53 -8.42 8.22 -5.89
C THR A 53 -8.84 7.34 -7.06
N ILE A 54 -8.61 7.79 -8.29
CA ILE A 54 -8.92 7.03 -9.50
C ILE A 54 -8.14 5.71 -9.51
N LEU A 55 -6.85 5.75 -9.18
CA LEU A 55 -6.02 4.56 -9.12
C LEU A 55 -6.52 3.57 -8.06
N VAL A 56 -6.72 4.00 -6.82
CA VAL A 56 -7.17 3.14 -5.71
C VAL A 56 -8.55 2.57 -6.02
N PHE A 57 -9.46 3.35 -6.61
CA PHE A 57 -10.77 2.87 -7.04
C PHE A 57 -10.63 1.75 -8.08
N THR A 58 -9.82 1.98 -9.12
CA THR A 58 -9.61 1.03 -10.21
C THR A 58 -8.99 -0.27 -9.71
N ILE A 59 -7.94 -0.19 -8.91
CA ILE A 59 -7.25 -1.35 -8.33
C ILE A 59 -8.19 -2.10 -7.39
N SER A 60 -8.96 -1.40 -6.55
CA SER A 60 -9.95 -2.03 -5.66
C SER A 60 -11.07 -2.72 -6.44
N PHE A 61 -11.53 -2.13 -7.54
CA PHE A 61 -12.53 -2.71 -8.42
C PHE A 61 -12.01 -3.99 -9.10
N ILE A 62 -10.82 -3.95 -9.70
CA ILE A 62 -10.18 -5.11 -10.33
C ILE A 62 -9.99 -6.24 -9.31
N GLY A 63 -9.44 -5.93 -8.14
CA GLY A 63 -9.19 -6.91 -7.08
C GLY A 63 -10.48 -7.57 -6.60
N SER A 64 -11.49 -6.77 -6.27
CA SER A 64 -12.76 -7.28 -5.70
C SER A 64 -13.67 -7.96 -6.71
N ARG A 65 -13.76 -7.48 -7.95
CA ARG A 65 -14.73 -7.96 -8.95
C ARG A 65 -14.13 -8.93 -9.97
N LEU A 66 -12.89 -8.71 -10.39
CA LEU A 66 -12.29 -9.46 -11.50
C LEU A 66 -11.32 -10.55 -11.02
N LEU A 67 -10.63 -10.31 -9.90
CA LEU A 67 -9.61 -11.21 -9.36
C LEU A 67 -10.02 -11.89 -8.06
N GLY A 68 -11.34 -12.01 -7.81
CA GLY A 68 -11.89 -12.82 -6.72
C GLY A 68 -11.49 -12.37 -5.31
N GLY A 69 -11.36 -11.06 -5.09
CA GLY A 69 -10.97 -10.51 -3.79
C GLY A 69 -9.46 -10.36 -3.60
N ALA A 70 -8.70 -10.30 -4.69
CA ALA A 70 -7.25 -10.13 -4.67
C ALA A 70 -6.82 -8.87 -3.91
N ARG A 71 -5.62 -8.94 -3.33
CA ARG A 71 -5.02 -7.95 -2.45
C ARG A 71 -3.61 -7.64 -2.92
N PHE A 72 -3.20 -6.38 -2.74
CA PHE A 72 -1.91 -5.88 -3.21
C PHE A 72 -1.00 -5.35 -2.09
N ASN A 73 -1.44 -5.42 -0.84
CA ASN A 73 -0.68 -4.91 0.31
C ASN A 73 -0.65 -5.96 1.46
N PRO A 74 0.53 -6.53 1.76
CA PRO A 74 0.70 -7.45 2.89
C PRO A 74 0.32 -6.83 4.24
N SER A 75 0.72 -5.58 4.51
CA SER A 75 0.43 -4.88 5.78
C SER A 75 -1.07 -4.67 5.97
N THR A 76 -1.79 -4.27 4.93
CA THR A 76 -3.26 -4.15 5.00
C THR A 76 -3.95 -5.49 5.16
N THR A 77 -3.40 -6.55 4.60
CA THR A 77 -3.93 -7.90 4.81
C THR A 77 -3.80 -8.31 6.30
N ILE A 78 -2.65 -8.04 6.91
CA ILE A 78 -2.39 -8.34 8.32
C ILE A 78 -3.25 -7.49 9.27
N SER A 79 -3.41 -6.19 9.01
CA SER A 79 -4.20 -5.31 9.88
C SER A 79 -5.67 -5.73 9.94
N PHE A 80 -6.27 -6.10 8.80
CA PHE A 80 -7.64 -6.62 8.75
C PHE A 80 -7.77 -8.01 9.38
N TYR A 81 -6.77 -8.87 9.23
CA TYR A 81 -6.76 -10.19 9.86
C TYR A 81 -6.67 -10.10 11.39
N THR A 82 -5.73 -9.31 11.91
CA THR A 82 -5.55 -9.09 13.35
C THR A 82 -6.73 -8.34 13.98
N ALA A 83 -7.39 -7.48 13.20
CA ALA A 83 -8.67 -6.90 13.60
C ALA A 83 -9.80 -7.93 13.73
N GLY A 84 -9.66 -9.15 13.19
CA GLY A 84 -10.72 -10.16 13.19
C GLY A 84 -11.78 -9.93 12.12
N LEU A 85 -11.47 -9.10 11.11
CA LEU A 85 -12.38 -8.76 10.00
C LEU A 85 -12.20 -9.67 8.78
N ARG A 86 -11.36 -10.71 8.90
CA ARG A 86 -11.07 -11.69 7.84
C ARG A 86 -11.04 -13.11 8.38
N ALA A 87 -12.23 -13.67 8.60
CA ALA A 87 -12.37 -15.06 9.03
C ALA A 87 -11.92 -16.08 7.95
N ASP A 88 -11.88 -15.66 6.69
CA ASP A 88 -11.50 -16.48 5.53
C ASP A 88 -9.98 -16.59 5.31
N SER A 89 -9.20 -15.69 5.91
CA SER A 89 -7.77 -15.58 5.68
C SER A 89 -7.02 -16.37 6.74
N THR A 90 -6.29 -17.40 6.32
CA THR A 90 -5.43 -18.20 7.21
C THR A 90 -3.98 -17.77 7.08
N LEU A 91 -3.15 -18.06 8.09
CA LEU A 91 -1.69 -17.85 8.00
C LEU A 91 -1.09 -18.58 6.79
N ALA A 92 -1.58 -19.79 6.49
CA ALA A 92 -1.17 -20.55 5.31
C ALA A 92 -1.50 -19.80 4.00
N SER A 93 -2.69 -19.20 3.88
CA SER A 93 -3.03 -18.40 2.70
C SER A 93 -2.11 -17.18 2.55
N MET A 94 -1.74 -16.52 3.65
CA MET A 94 -0.81 -15.39 3.64
C MET A 94 0.62 -15.79 3.27
N ALA A 95 1.06 -16.96 3.73
CA ALA A 95 2.38 -17.50 3.41
C ALA A 95 2.56 -17.75 1.90
N VAL A 96 1.49 -18.03 1.17
CA VAL A 96 1.51 -18.15 -0.30
C VAL A 96 1.27 -16.79 -0.98
N SER A 97 0.34 -15.99 -0.46
CA SER A 97 -0.01 -14.69 -1.03
C SER A 97 1.12 -13.66 -0.95
N PHE A 98 1.85 -13.53 0.16
CA PHE A 98 2.84 -12.46 0.31
C PHE A 98 4.05 -12.61 -0.63
N PRO A 99 4.63 -13.81 -0.83
CA PRO A 99 5.63 -14.01 -1.88
C PRO A 99 5.07 -13.71 -3.27
N ALA A 100 3.81 -14.07 -3.55
CA ALA A 100 3.18 -13.77 -4.83
C ALA A 100 2.99 -12.25 -5.04
N GLN A 101 2.57 -11.51 -4.01
CA GLN A 101 2.51 -10.04 -4.04
C GLN A 101 3.90 -9.42 -4.25
N ALA A 102 4.93 -9.92 -3.55
CA ALA A 102 6.31 -9.45 -3.71
C ALA A 102 6.84 -9.67 -5.13
N ALA A 103 6.61 -10.86 -5.70
CA ALA A 103 6.94 -11.16 -7.10
C ALA A 103 6.17 -10.24 -8.05
N GLY A 104 4.86 -10.05 -7.83
CA GLY A 104 4.04 -9.10 -8.56
C GLY A 104 4.60 -7.68 -8.52
N GLY A 105 5.00 -7.20 -7.34
CA GLY A 105 5.63 -5.90 -7.19
C GLY A 105 6.93 -5.75 -7.98
N ALA A 106 7.77 -6.79 -8.01
CA ALA A 106 8.98 -6.81 -8.83
C ALA A 106 8.67 -6.76 -10.33
N PHE A 107 7.65 -7.49 -10.79
CA PHE A 107 7.18 -7.42 -12.18
C PHE A 107 6.65 -6.03 -12.53
N GLY A 108 5.84 -5.42 -11.66
CA GLY A 108 5.31 -4.08 -11.87
C GLY A 108 6.41 -3.02 -11.97
N ALA A 109 7.38 -3.05 -11.05
CA ALA A 109 8.52 -2.14 -11.04
C ALA A 109 9.42 -2.31 -12.28
N LYS A 110 9.71 -3.55 -12.69
CA LYS A 110 10.47 -3.80 -13.93
C LYS A 110 9.70 -3.36 -15.17
N GLY A 111 8.40 -3.65 -15.23
CA GLY A 111 7.54 -3.30 -16.36
C GLY A 111 7.50 -1.80 -16.61
N ILE A 112 7.34 -0.99 -15.56
CA ILE A 112 7.30 0.47 -15.75
C ILE A 112 8.64 1.02 -16.25
N LEU A 113 9.78 0.46 -15.80
CA LEU A 113 11.10 0.89 -16.25
C LEU A 113 11.40 0.56 -17.72
N GLN A 114 10.68 -0.40 -18.30
CA GLN A 114 10.79 -0.74 -19.72
C GLN A 114 10.06 0.25 -20.62
N VAL A 115 8.93 0.80 -20.17
CA VAL A 115 8.04 1.64 -21.00
C VAL A 115 8.10 3.13 -20.67
N VAL A 116 8.57 3.50 -19.49
CA VAL A 116 8.65 4.91 -19.09
C VAL A 116 9.69 5.65 -19.96
N PRO A 117 9.38 6.87 -20.44
CA PRO A 117 10.34 7.69 -21.18
C PRO A 117 11.64 7.89 -20.41
N THR A 118 12.77 7.87 -21.12
CA THR A 118 14.12 7.95 -20.53
C THR A 118 14.30 9.16 -19.63
N GLN A 119 13.74 10.30 -20.02
CA GLN A 119 13.74 11.55 -19.24
C GLN A 119 13.11 11.41 -17.84
N TYR A 120 12.22 10.45 -17.61
CA TYR A 120 11.55 10.26 -16.32
C TYR A 120 12.10 9.08 -15.52
N LYS A 121 12.97 8.22 -16.09
CA LYS A 121 13.52 7.05 -15.39
C LYS A 121 14.19 7.40 -14.05
N HIS A 122 14.87 8.53 -13.98
CA HIS A 122 15.56 8.98 -12.77
C HIS A 122 14.60 9.39 -11.63
N ILE A 123 13.33 9.63 -11.92
CA ILE A 123 12.29 9.99 -10.94
C ILE A 123 11.71 8.72 -10.29
N LEU A 124 11.75 7.59 -11.01
CA LEU A 124 11.24 6.30 -10.58
C LEU A 124 12.30 5.53 -9.80
N LYS A 125 12.43 5.85 -8.49
CA LYS A 125 13.37 5.19 -7.58
C LYS A 125 12.71 4.31 -6.50
N GLY A 126 11.39 4.38 -6.38
CA GLY A 126 10.65 3.65 -5.34
C GLY A 126 11.04 4.01 -3.89
N PRO A 127 10.55 3.21 -2.92
CA PRO A 127 10.94 3.31 -1.52
C PRO A 127 12.43 3.08 -1.32
N SER A 128 13.07 3.94 -0.54
CA SER A 128 14.50 3.82 -0.17
C SER A 128 14.78 4.53 1.14
N LEU A 129 15.66 3.93 1.95
CA LEU A 129 16.08 4.49 3.22
C LEU A 129 16.94 5.75 2.99
N LYS A 130 16.55 6.88 3.59
CA LYS A 130 17.21 8.19 3.47
C LYS A 130 17.80 8.72 4.77
N VAL A 131 17.47 8.05 5.88
CA VAL A 131 17.96 8.32 7.24
C VAL A 131 18.69 7.08 7.76
N ASP A 132 19.18 7.11 9.00
CA ASP A 132 19.75 5.91 9.60
C ASP A 132 18.72 4.77 9.72
N LEU A 133 19.24 3.55 9.86
CA LEU A 133 18.45 2.32 9.86
C LEU A 133 17.31 2.34 10.89
N HIS A 134 17.58 2.79 12.12
CA HIS A 134 16.61 2.71 13.20
C HIS A 134 15.55 3.80 13.08
N THR A 135 15.94 5.03 12.72
CA THR A 135 14.99 6.11 12.45
C THR A 135 14.07 5.75 11.29
N GLY A 136 14.61 5.18 10.21
CA GLY A 136 13.81 4.72 9.07
C GLY A 136 12.86 3.59 9.42
N ALA A 137 13.34 2.62 10.21
CA ALA A 137 12.52 1.50 10.70
C ALA A 137 11.34 1.98 11.56
N VAL A 138 11.59 2.89 12.50
CA VAL A 138 10.54 3.50 13.33
C VAL A 138 9.56 4.29 12.47
N ALA A 139 10.06 5.12 11.54
CA ALA A 139 9.23 5.90 10.64
C ALA A 139 8.30 5.00 9.80
N GLU A 140 8.84 3.96 9.15
CA GLU A 140 8.02 3.06 8.33
C GLU A 140 6.99 2.29 9.17
N GLY A 141 7.35 1.87 10.38
CA GLY A 141 6.44 1.21 11.32
C GLY A 141 5.29 2.12 11.76
N VAL A 142 5.59 3.35 12.16
CA VAL A 142 4.59 4.35 12.59
C VAL A 142 3.69 4.76 11.43
N LEU A 143 4.26 5.02 10.25
CA LEU A 143 3.47 5.35 9.05
C LEU A 143 2.56 4.20 8.66
N THR A 144 3.05 2.96 8.69
CA THR A 144 2.23 1.78 8.42
C THR A 144 1.13 1.58 9.46
N PHE A 145 1.42 1.82 10.74
CA PHE A 145 0.41 1.82 11.80
C PHE A 145 -0.70 2.84 11.52
N ALA A 146 -0.33 4.12 11.31
CA ALA A 146 -1.27 5.20 11.06
C ALA A 146 -2.12 4.93 9.81
N PHE A 147 -1.47 4.53 8.72
CA PHE A 147 -2.13 4.17 7.46
C PHE A 147 -3.17 3.07 7.65
N ASN A 148 -2.80 1.97 8.30
CA ASN A 148 -3.70 0.84 8.48
C ASN A 148 -4.84 1.14 9.47
N LEU A 149 -4.58 1.91 10.53
CA LEU A 149 -5.60 2.34 11.47
C LEU A 149 -6.64 3.22 10.76
N VAL A 150 -6.19 4.20 9.97
CA VAL A 150 -7.08 5.08 9.20
C VAL A 150 -7.87 4.29 8.16
N ILE A 151 -7.25 3.34 7.45
CA ILE A 151 -7.99 2.47 6.52
C ILE A 151 -9.07 1.68 7.24
N LEU A 152 -8.77 1.05 8.38
CA LEU A 152 -9.75 0.30 9.15
C LEU A 152 -10.92 1.20 9.58
N LEU A 153 -10.62 2.40 10.09
CA LEU A 153 -11.64 3.40 10.44
C LEU A 153 -12.51 3.79 9.24
N ILE A 154 -11.93 4.13 8.09
CA ILE A 154 -12.69 4.53 6.90
C ILE A 154 -13.52 3.36 6.35
N MET A 155 -12.94 2.16 6.27
CA MET A 155 -13.61 1.01 5.67
C MET A 155 -14.77 0.50 6.52
N ILE A 156 -14.63 0.52 7.85
CA ILE A 156 -15.60 -0.10 8.76
C ILE A 156 -16.53 0.92 9.42
N LYS A 157 -16.03 2.10 9.76
CA LYS A 157 -16.79 3.16 10.47
C LYS A 157 -17.01 4.41 9.62
N GLY A 158 -16.35 4.53 8.46
CA GLY A 158 -16.45 5.69 7.59
C GLY A 158 -17.76 5.75 6.78
N PRO A 159 -17.85 6.71 5.83
CA PRO A 159 -19.06 6.98 5.06
C PRO A 159 -19.57 5.78 4.28
N LYS A 160 -20.88 5.66 4.07
CA LYS A 160 -21.45 4.53 3.29
C LYS A 160 -21.09 4.58 1.80
N ASN A 161 -20.84 5.77 1.25
CA ASN A 161 -20.54 5.96 -0.16
C ASN A 161 -19.14 5.37 -0.51
N PRO A 162 -19.05 4.39 -1.43
CA PRO A 162 -17.78 3.76 -1.79
C PRO A 162 -16.74 4.71 -2.40
N LEU A 163 -17.17 5.67 -3.23
CA LEU A 163 -16.28 6.67 -3.82
C LEU A 163 -15.67 7.57 -2.76
N LEU A 164 -16.49 8.01 -1.80
CA LEU A 164 -16.01 8.83 -0.69
C LEU A 164 -15.03 8.05 0.22
N LYS A 165 -15.27 6.75 0.45
CA LYS A 165 -14.32 5.89 1.17
C LYS A 165 -12.97 5.84 0.46
N VAL A 166 -12.96 5.59 -0.85
CA VAL A 166 -11.71 5.55 -1.65
C VAL A 166 -11.02 6.90 -1.64
N TYR A 167 -11.77 7.99 -1.80
CA TYR A 167 -11.21 9.34 -1.74
C TYR A 167 -10.53 9.61 -0.40
N LEU A 168 -11.17 9.27 0.73
CA LEU A 168 -10.57 9.43 2.06
C LEU A 168 -9.31 8.56 2.24
N VAL A 169 -9.28 7.35 1.68
CA VAL A 169 -8.06 6.52 1.66
C VAL A 169 -6.95 7.19 0.85
N ALA A 170 -7.27 7.77 -0.31
CA ALA A 170 -6.30 8.49 -1.13
C ALA A 170 -5.75 9.73 -0.41
N VAL A 171 -6.62 10.52 0.23
CA VAL A 171 -6.23 11.66 1.08
C VAL A 171 -5.28 11.21 2.19
N ALA A 172 -5.64 10.16 2.93
CA ALA A 172 -4.79 9.62 4.00
C ALA A 172 -3.44 9.13 3.46
N THR A 173 -3.43 8.48 2.30
CA THR A 173 -2.21 8.01 1.64
C THR A 173 -1.30 9.19 1.30
N VAL A 174 -1.82 10.22 0.62
CA VAL A 174 -1.05 11.40 0.23
C VAL A 174 -0.53 12.13 1.47
N ALA A 175 -1.37 12.31 2.50
CA ALA A 175 -1.00 12.97 3.74
C ALA A 175 0.13 12.27 4.50
N LEU A 176 0.22 10.94 4.43
CA LEU A 176 1.31 10.17 5.06
C LEU A 176 2.55 10.06 4.17
N VAL A 177 2.37 10.03 2.84
CA VAL A 177 3.48 9.92 1.89
C VAL A 177 4.37 11.16 1.93
N ILE A 178 3.79 12.36 2.05
CA ILE A 178 4.55 13.62 2.08
C ILE A 178 5.61 13.63 3.21
N PRO A 179 5.24 13.53 4.50
CA PRO A 179 6.23 13.55 5.58
C PRO A 179 7.13 12.32 5.56
N GLY A 180 6.59 11.13 5.28
CA GLY A 180 7.40 9.90 5.22
C GLY A 180 8.42 9.91 4.10
N SER A 181 8.22 10.73 3.05
CA SER A 181 9.14 10.79 1.91
C SER A 181 10.54 11.25 2.30
N HIS A 182 10.69 11.96 3.42
CA HIS A 182 11.98 12.39 3.96
C HIS A 182 12.74 11.27 4.69
N TYR A 183 12.07 10.20 5.09
CA TYR A 183 12.67 9.09 5.87
C TYR A 183 12.95 7.86 5.00
N THR A 184 11.92 7.33 4.35
CA THR A 184 11.97 6.00 3.72
C THR A 184 11.36 5.96 2.32
N GLY A 185 10.73 7.05 1.85
CA GLY A 185 9.88 7.00 0.65
C GLY A 185 8.74 6.02 0.89
N PRO A 186 7.79 6.38 1.77
CA PRO A 186 7.12 5.44 2.64
C PRO A 186 6.26 4.51 1.82
N SER A 187 6.60 3.23 1.89
CA SER A 187 5.89 2.23 1.10
C SER A 187 4.58 1.88 1.78
N MET A 188 4.60 1.68 3.11
CA MET A 188 3.49 1.18 3.93
C MET A 188 2.90 -0.14 3.37
N ASN A 189 3.68 -0.78 2.50
CA ASN A 189 3.34 -1.93 1.66
C ASN A 189 4.65 -2.68 1.38
N PRO A 190 4.92 -3.79 2.09
CA PRO A 190 6.15 -4.57 1.92
C PRO A 190 6.37 -5.09 0.50
N ALA A 191 5.30 -5.47 -0.21
CA ALA A 191 5.40 -5.98 -1.58
C ALA A 191 5.82 -4.89 -2.58
N ASN A 192 5.34 -3.65 -2.40
CA ASN A 192 5.78 -2.50 -3.20
C ASN A 192 7.25 -2.16 -2.95
N ALA A 193 7.67 -2.09 -1.69
CA ALA A 193 9.07 -1.85 -1.33
C ALA A 193 9.98 -2.94 -1.90
N PHE A 194 9.58 -4.21 -1.78
CA PHE A 194 10.33 -5.34 -2.32
C PHE A 194 10.50 -5.23 -3.83
N GLY A 195 9.46 -4.85 -4.57
CA GLY A 195 9.53 -4.72 -6.03
C GLY A 195 10.64 -3.78 -6.49
N TRP A 196 10.73 -2.61 -5.85
CA TRP A 196 11.80 -1.64 -6.12
C TRP A 196 13.16 -2.09 -5.60
N ALA A 197 13.23 -2.69 -4.42
CA ALA A 197 14.47 -3.26 -3.91
C ALA A 197 15.00 -4.38 -4.81
N TYR A 198 14.12 -5.15 -5.46
CA TYR A 198 14.50 -6.20 -6.40
C TYR A 198 15.15 -5.63 -7.66
N VAL A 199 14.57 -4.57 -8.23
CA VAL A 199 15.16 -3.85 -9.38
C VAL A 199 16.58 -3.38 -9.09
N TYR A 200 16.85 -2.92 -7.86
CA TYR A 200 18.15 -2.39 -7.46
C TYR A 200 19.07 -3.41 -6.78
N ASN A 201 18.72 -4.71 -6.81
CA ASN A 201 19.49 -5.77 -6.14
C ASN A 201 19.73 -5.53 -4.63
N LYS A 202 18.75 -4.90 -3.95
CA LYS A 202 18.77 -4.64 -2.49
C LYS A 202 17.74 -5.45 -1.71
N HIS A 203 16.95 -6.28 -2.39
CA HIS A 203 15.84 -7.05 -1.81
C HIS A 203 16.27 -8.07 -0.74
N ASN A 204 17.53 -8.50 -0.76
CA ASN A 204 18.11 -9.47 0.18
C ASN A 204 18.93 -8.79 1.30
N THR A 205 18.88 -7.47 1.43
CA THR A 205 19.60 -6.74 2.49
C THR A 205 18.84 -6.80 3.82
N TRP A 206 19.58 -6.78 4.93
CA TRP A 206 18.98 -6.68 6.26
C TRP A 206 18.19 -5.38 6.41
N ASP A 207 18.72 -4.27 5.94
CA ASP A 207 18.05 -2.96 5.95
C ASP A 207 16.68 -3.05 5.29
N HIS A 208 16.59 -3.72 4.14
CA HIS A 208 15.32 -3.89 3.45
C HIS A 208 14.34 -4.73 4.26
N PHE A 209 14.78 -5.88 4.77
CA PHE A 209 13.93 -6.78 5.54
C PHE A 209 13.44 -6.14 6.84
N TYR A 210 14.34 -5.48 7.57
CA TYR A 210 14.01 -4.82 8.82
C TYR A 210 13.07 -3.63 8.63
N VAL A 211 13.42 -2.69 7.74
CA VAL A 211 12.66 -1.44 7.56
C VAL A 211 11.35 -1.67 6.82
N TYR A 212 11.30 -2.53 5.80
CA TYR A 212 10.16 -2.63 4.89
C TYR A 212 9.32 -3.90 5.03
N TRP A 213 9.74 -4.88 5.84
CA TRP A 213 8.91 -6.05 6.17
C TRP A 213 8.56 -6.09 7.65
N ILE A 214 9.56 -6.17 8.53
CA ILE A 214 9.35 -6.35 9.98
C ILE A 214 8.58 -5.15 10.58
N CYS A 215 9.10 -3.94 10.43
CA CYS A 215 8.48 -2.76 11.05
C CYS A 215 7.07 -2.45 10.51
N PRO A 216 6.80 -2.56 9.20
CA PRO A 216 5.45 -2.44 8.65
C PRO A 216 4.49 -3.50 9.18
N PHE A 217 4.94 -4.74 9.38
CA PHE A 217 4.11 -5.78 9.97
C PHE A 217 3.79 -5.49 11.44
N ILE A 218 4.77 -5.05 12.23
CA ILE A 218 4.53 -4.61 13.61
C ILE A 218 3.49 -3.48 13.63
N GLY A 219 3.67 -2.45 12.80
CA GLY A 219 2.72 -1.34 12.71
C GLY A 219 1.31 -1.78 12.29
N ALA A 220 1.20 -2.67 11.31
CA ALA A 220 -0.08 -3.22 10.85
C ALA A 220 -0.79 -4.06 11.92
N ILE A 221 -0.06 -4.91 12.65
CA ILE A 221 -0.58 -5.72 13.75
C ILE A 221 -1.12 -4.81 14.86
N LEU A 222 -0.33 -3.83 15.28
CA LEU A 222 -0.74 -2.87 16.32
C LEU A 222 -2.00 -2.10 15.91
N ALA A 223 -2.10 -1.68 14.65
CA ALA A 223 -3.29 -0.99 14.15
C ALA A 223 -4.54 -1.88 14.19
N GLY A 224 -4.43 -3.14 13.76
CA GLY A 224 -5.53 -4.10 13.79
C GLY A 224 -5.97 -4.46 15.21
N LEU A 225 -5.01 -4.69 16.12
CA LEU A 225 -5.29 -4.95 17.53
C LEU A 225 -5.97 -3.77 18.22
N LEU A 226 -5.46 -2.55 18.01
CA LEU A 226 -6.07 -1.33 18.56
C LEU A 226 -7.48 -1.14 18.04
N PHE A 227 -7.70 -1.29 16.72
CA PHE A 227 -9.03 -1.18 16.13
C PHE A 227 -9.99 -2.23 16.72
N ARG A 228 -9.55 -3.47 16.86
CA ARG A 228 -10.34 -4.55 17.46
C ARG A 228 -10.71 -4.23 18.90
N PHE A 229 -9.74 -3.81 19.71
CA PHE A 229 -9.95 -3.45 21.10
C PHE A 229 -10.99 -2.33 21.26
N LEU A 230 -10.92 -1.30 20.41
CA LEU A 230 -11.80 -0.14 20.50
C LEU A 230 -13.20 -0.38 19.93
N PHE A 231 -13.34 -1.19 18.86
CA PHE A 231 -14.56 -1.19 18.04
C PHE A 231 -15.22 -2.56 17.84
N ILE A 232 -14.55 -3.65 18.18
CA ILE A 232 -15.06 -5.01 17.98
C ILE A 232 -15.33 -5.63 19.35
N SER A 233 -16.57 -5.55 19.80
CA SER A 233 -16.99 -6.17 21.06
C SER A 233 -16.82 -7.69 21.00
N PRO A 234 -16.32 -8.33 22.06
CA PRO A 234 -16.32 -9.79 22.14
C PRO A 234 -17.77 -10.27 22.07
N VAL A 235 -18.04 -11.20 21.14
CA VAL A 235 -19.34 -11.84 21.02
C VAL A 235 -19.70 -12.43 22.38
N LYS A 236 -20.75 -11.92 23.03
CA LYS A 236 -21.35 -12.60 24.20
C LYS A 236 -21.74 -13.99 23.72
N GLN A 237 -20.99 -15.01 24.13
CA GLN A 237 -21.46 -16.39 24.02
C GLN A 237 -22.82 -16.43 24.73
N LYS A 238 -23.89 -16.71 23.98
CA LYS A 238 -25.15 -17.12 24.60
C LYS A 238 -24.80 -18.37 25.42
N LYS A 239 -24.80 -18.23 26.75
CA LYS A 239 -24.82 -19.39 27.64
C LYS A 239 -26.04 -20.22 27.22
N ALA A 240 -25.79 -21.47 26.86
CA ALA A 240 -26.80 -22.46 26.56
C ALA A 240 -27.72 -22.66 27.78
#